data_AF-A0A9X4NVG2-F1
#
_entry.id   AF-A0A9X4NVG2-F1
#
_cell.length_a   1.000
_cell.length_b   1.000
_cell.length_c   1.000
_cell.angle_alpha   90.00
_cell.angle_beta   90.00
_cell.angle_gamma   90.00
#
_symmetry.space_group_name_H-M   'P 1'
#
loop_
_entity.id
_entity.type
_entity.pdbx_description
1 polymer ?
#
loop_
_entity_poly.entity_id
_entity_poly.type
_entity_poly.pdbx_seq_one_letter_code
_entity_poly.pdbx_strand_id
1 'polypeptide(L)'
;MPKPLHPTAPAQPTPSDEPALTNTELVQLRMRVIALENMVVALLADATPQQQALAREMAGYISPRPGYTPHALTLHAAGQMRNLVDRADRYQPMQAG
;
A
#
# COMPACT_ATOMS: atom_id res chain seq x y z
N MET A 1 -4.02 -31.30 47.10
CA MET A 1 -4.06 -31.12 45.64
C MET A 1 -3.75 -29.66 45.32
N PRO A 2 -2.71 -29.33 44.54
CA PRO A 2 -2.49 -27.97 44.06
C PRO A 2 -3.10 -27.76 42.65
N LYS A 3 -3.52 -26.51 42.43
CA LYS A 3 -4.30 -25.93 41.32
C LYS A 3 -3.61 -26.08 39.94
N PRO A 4 -4.34 -26.26 38.81
CA PRO A 4 -3.72 -26.41 37.50
C PRO A 4 -3.09 -25.09 37.03
N LEU A 5 -1.85 -25.18 36.55
CA LEU A 5 -1.16 -24.11 35.85
C LEU A 5 -1.81 -23.93 34.47
N HIS A 6 -2.37 -22.75 34.20
CA HIS A 6 -2.77 -22.38 32.85
C HIS A 6 -1.52 -22.28 31.93
N PRO A 7 -1.66 -22.58 30.63
CA PRO A 7 -0.58 -22.39 29.69
C PRO A 7 -0.30 -20.90 29.53
N THR A 8 0.95 -20.48 29.74
CA THR A 8 1.44 -19.17 29.30
C THR A 8 1.31 -19.13 27.79
N ALA A 9 0.31 -18.41 27.28
CA ALA A 9 0.24 -18.05 25.87
C ALA A 9 1.57 -17.37 25.48
N PRO A 10 2.17 -17.69 24.31
CA PRO A 10 3.38 -17.00 23.87
C PRO A 10 3.10 -15.49 23.81
N ALA A 11 4.03 -14.72 24.38
CA ALA A 11 3.98 -13.26 24.37
C ALA A 11 3.75 -12.77 22.93
N GLN A 12 2.73 -11.94 22.74
CA GLN A 12 2.50 -11.29 21.45
C GLN A 12 3.72 -10.41 21.14
N PRO A 13 4.25 -10.44 19.91
CA PRO A 13 5.39 -9.60 19.54
C PRO A 13 5.03 -8.13 19.74
N THR A 14 5.84 -7.43 20.54
CA THR A 14 5.70 -5.98 20.79
C THR A 14 6.09 -5.21 19.52
N PRO A 15 5.28 -4.23 19.07
CA PRO A 15 5.59 -3.45 17.87
C PRO A 15 6.66 -2.41 18.21
N SER A 16 7.94 -2.79 18.22
CA SER A 16 9.04 -1.85 18.53
C SER A 16 10.41 -2.26 17.96
N ASP A 17 10.47 -3.11 16.93
CA ASP A 17 11.73 -3.45 16.24
C ASP A 17 12.01 -2.58 15.01
N GLU A 18 11.18 -1.58 14.71
CA GLU A 18 11.46 -0.62 13.64
C GLU A 18 12.34 0.53 14.18
N PRO A 19 13.54 0.75 13.61
CA PRO A 19 14.39 1.86 14.04
C PRO A 19 13.69 3.20 13.78
N ALA A 20 13.66 4.06 14.80
CA ALA A 20 13.11 5.41 14.67
C ALA A 20 13.95 6.22 13.66
N LEU A 21 13.32 6.63 12.56
CA LEU A 21 13.97 7.44 11.52
C LEU A 21 14.17 8.89 12.00
N THR A 22 15.31 9.48 11.65
CA THR A 22 15.56 10.91 11.82
C THR A 22 14.70 11.74 10.85
N ASN A 23 14.51 13.03 11.15
CA ASN A 23 13.79 13.94 10.26
C ASN A 23 14.39 13.99 8.84
N THR A 24 15.71 13.95 8.73
CA THR A 24 16.41 13.93 7.43
C THR A 24 16.07 12.66 6.64
N GLU A 25 16.08 11.50 7.30
CA GLU A 25 15.71 10.23 6.68
C GLU A 25 14.23 10.19 6.28
N LEU A 26 13.33 10.75 7.09
CA LEU A 26 11.92 10.90 6.74
C LEU A 26 11.70 11.77 5.52
N VAL A 27 12.41 12.91 5.41
CA VAL A 27 12.36 13.79 4.23
C VAL A 27 12.89 13.06 2.99
N GLN A 28 14.00 12.35 3.11
CA GLN A 28 14.57 11.57 2.00
C GLN A 28 13.62 10.44 1.57
N LEU A 29 13.03 9.72 2.52
CA LEU A 29 12.05 8.67 2.24
C LEU A 29 10.82 9.25 1.53
N ARG A 30 10.31 10.38 2.00
CA ARG A 30 9.21 11.09 1.33
C ARG A 30 9.55 11.46 -0.11
N MET A 31 10.74 12.00 -0.37
CA MET A 31 11.17 12.32 -1.73
C MET A 31 11.25 11.08 -2.63
N ARG A 32 11.80 9.97 -2.09
CA ARG A 32 11.86 8.68 -2.81
C ARG A 32 10.46 8.14 -3.12
N VAL A 33 9.52 8.23 -2.18
CA VAL A 33 8.12 7.81 -2.39
C VAL A 33 7.47 8.66 -3.47
N ILE A 34 7.63 9.98 -3.46
CA ILE A 34 7.10 10.87 -4.51
C ILE A 34 7.67 10.49 -5.89
N ALA A 35 8.98 10.21 -5.96
CA ALA A 35 9.61 9.78 -7.20
C ALA A 35 9.06 8.43 -7.70
N LEU A 36 8.88 7.46 -6.79
CA LEU A 36 8.29 6.15 -7.10
C LEU A 36 6.85 6.29 -7.60
N GLU A 37 6.03 7.12 -6.94
CA GLU A 37 4.65 7.40 -7.38
C GLU A 37 4.62 7.94 -8.82
N ASN A 38 5.50 8.90 -9.14
CA ASN A 38 5.57 9.46 -10.49
C ASN A 38 6.04 8.45 -11.53
N MET A 39 7.02 7.60 -11.19
CA MET A 39 7.45 6.52 -12.09
C MET A 39 6.33 5.50 -12.32
N VAL A 40 5.58 5.12 -11.29
CA VAL A 40 4.43 4.21 -11.44
C VAL A 40 3.35 4.83 -12.32
N VAL A 41 3.03 6.11 -12.15
CA VAL A 41 2.08 6.81 -13.03
C VAL A 41 2.54 6.78 -14.50
N ALA A 42 3.82 7.06 -14.76
CA ALA A 42 4.38 7.03 -16.11
C ALA A 42 4.31 5.63 -16.74
N LEU A 43 4.64 4.58 -15.97
CA LEU A 43 4.55 3.20 -16.42
C LEU A 43 3.11 2.77 -16.71
N LEU A 44 2.15 3.19 -15.88
CA LEU A 44 0.73 2.88 -16.08
C LEU A 44 0.11 3.63 -17.25
N ALA A 45 0.60 4.84 -17.55
CA ALA A 45 0.11 5.64 -18.67
C ALA A 45 0.40 4.98 -20.04
N ASP A 46 1.52 4.26 -20.14
CA ASP A 46 1.93 3.50 -21.34
C ASP A 46 1.47 2.03 -21.31
N ALA A 47 0.82 1.60 -20.22
CA ALA A 47 0.37 0.22 -20.07
C ALA A 47 -0.84 -0.10 -20.95
N THR A 48 -0.99 -1.38 -21.32
CA THR A 48 -2.16 -1.84 -22.07
C THR A 48 -3.44 -1.73 -21.24
N PRO A 49 -4.63 -1.64 -21.87
CA PRO A 49 -5.90 -1.60 -21.13
C PRO A 49 -6.08 -2.76 -20.14
N GLN A 50 -5.59 -3.96 -20.49
CA GLN A 50 -5.64 -5.13 -19.60
C GLN A 50 -4.73 -4.97 -18.38
N GLN A 51 -3.53 -4.41 -18.56
CA GLN A 51 -2.60 -4.12 -17.46
C GLN A 51 -3.14 -3.04 -16.53
N GLN A 52 -3.79 -2.00 -17.08
CA GLN A 52 -4.46 -0.98 -16.27
C GLN A 52 -5.64 -1.56 -15.50
N ALA A 53 -6.46 -2.42 -16.11
CA ALA A 53 -7.56 -3.10 -15.44
C ALA A 53 -7.06 -3.97 -14.27
N LEU A 54 -5.99 -4.73 -14.48
CA LEU A 54 -5.34 -5.51 -13.42
C LEU A 54 -4.82 -4.61 -12.29
N ALA A 55 -4.20 -3.46 -12.62
CA ALA A 55 -3.73 -2.52 -11.60
C ALA A 55 -4.89 -1.96 -10.75
N ARG A 56 -6.06 -1.69 -11.35
CA ARG A 56 -7.28 -1.31 -10.60
C ARG A 56 -7.78 -2.43 -9.70
N GLU A 57 -7.78 -3.67 -10.20
CA GLU A 57 -8.17 -4.84 -9.41
C GLU A 57 -7.25 -5.03 -8.19
N MET A 58 -5.93 -4.93 -8.40
CA MET A 58 -4.91 -4.98 -7.35
C MET A 58 -5.07 -3.87 -6.31
N ALA A 59 -5.43 -2.65 -6.73
CA ALA A 59 -5.77 -1.58 -5.81
C ALA A 59 -7.05 -1.87 -4.98
N GLY A 60 -7.94 -2.73 -5.49
CA GLY A 60 -9.10 -3.26 -4.77
C GLY A 60 -8.74 -4.28 -3.68
N TYR A 61 -7.72 -5.13 -3.91
CA TYR A 61 -7.30 -6.21 -2.99
C TYR A 61 -6.63 -5.76 -1.70
N ILE A 62 -6.24 -4.49 -1.59
CA ILE A 62 -5.79 -3.92 -0.32
C ILE A 62 -6.97 -3.66 0.62
N SER A 63 -8.22 -3.79 0.13
CA SER A 63 -9.36 -3.82 1.03
C SER A 63 -9.32 -5.09 1.89
N PRO A 64 -9.60 -4.99 3.19
CA PRO A 64 -9.60 -6.15 4.10
C PRO A 64 -10.54 -7.23 3.58
N ARG A 65 -10.08 -8.48 3.64
CA ARG A 65 -10.90 -9.63 3.29
C ARG A 65 -12.13 -9.70 4.20
N PRO A 66 -13.29 -10.18 3.71
CA PRO A 66 -14.46 -10.40 4.55
C PRO A 66 -14.08 -11.22 5.79
N GLY A 67 -14.40 -10.71 6.98
CA GLY A 67 -14.05 -11.33 8.26
C GLY A 67 -12.78 -10.80 8.94
N TYR A 68 -12.02 -9.89 8.32
CA TYR A 68 -10.89 -9.19 8.94
C TYR A 68 -11.25 -7.73 9.24
N THR A 69 -10.80 -7.21 10.39
CA THR A 69 -11.00 -5.80 10.74
C THR A 69 -10.17 -4.90 9.82
N PRO A 70 -10.78 -3.94 9.09
CA PRO A 70 -10.04 -2.92 8.36
C PRO A 70 -9.12 -2.11 9.26
N HIS A 71 -7.82 -2.11 8.97
CA HIS A 71 -6.92 -1.10 9.53
C HIS A 71 -6.99 0.18 8.68
N ALA A 72 -7.12 1.33 9.33
CA ALA A 72 -7.24 2.63 8.66
C ALA A 72 -6.09 2.91 7.67
N LEU A 73 -4.88 2.43 7.98
CA LEU A 73 -3.71 2.53 7.11
C LEU A 73 -3.88 1.75 5.80
N THR A 74 -4.50 0.58 5.86
CA THR A 74 -4.74 -0.26 4.69
C THR A 74 -5.77 0.37 3.75
N LEU A 75 -6.83 0.99 4.30
CA LEU A 75 -7.79 1.77 3.51
C LEU A 75 -7.14 2.99 2.86
N HIS A 76 -6.25 3.68 3.58
CA HIS A 76 -5.51 4.81 3.04
C HIS A 76 -4.60 4.37 1.88
N ALA A 77 -3.86 3.27 2.04
CA ALA A 77 -3.01 2.70 0.99
C ALA A 77 -3.83 2.31 -0.27
N ALA A 78 -5.02 1.72 -0.09
CA ALA A 78 -5.95 1.44 -1.18
C ALA A 78 -6.39 2.71 -1.92
N GLY A 79 -6.61 3.80 -1.20
CA GLY A 79 -6.91 5.12 -1.79
C GLY A 79 -5.75 5.66 -2.62
N GLN A 80 -4.52 5.58 -2.09
CA GLN A 80 -3.32 6.03 -2.80
C GLN A 80 -3.10 5.24 -4.10
N MET A 81 -3.24 3.91 -4.07
CA MET A 81 -3.06 3.09 -5.27
C MET A 81 -4.11 3.37 -6.35
N ARG A 82 -5.38 3.60 -5.97
CA ARG A 82 -6.42 4.04 -6.94
C ARG A 82 -6.07 5.40 -7.57
N ASN A 83 -5.62 6.36 -6.76
CA ASN A 83 -5.20 7.67 -7.25
C ASN A 83 -4.05 7.60 -8.27
N LEU A 84 -3.13 6.64 -8.13
CA LEU A 84 -2.05 6.44 -9.11
C LEU A 84 -2.60 6.00 -10.47
N VAL A 85 -3.56 5.07 -10.50
CA VAL A 85 -4.18 4.61 -11.75
C VAL A 85 -5.00 5.73 -12.39
N ASP A 86 -5.81 6.46 -11.62
CA ASP A 86 -6.61 7.58 -12.13
C ASP A 86 -5.74 8.76 -12.62
N ARG A 87 -4.54 8.91 -12.07
CA ARG A 87 -3.54 9.86 -12.58
C ARG A 87 -2.98 9.39 -13.92
N ALA A 88 -2.70 8.11 -14.08
CA ALA A 88 -2.14 7.55 -15.30
C ALA A 88 -3.05 7.74 -16.52
N ASP A 89 -4.38 7.60 -16.35
CA ASP A 89 -5.36 7.85 -17.43
C ASP A 89 -5.22 9.26 -18.04
N ARG A 90 -4.90 10.26 -17.21
CA ARG A 90 -4.74 11.66 -17.66
C ARG A 90 -3.49 11.89 -18.51
N TYR A 91 -2.53 10.97 -18.45
CA TYR A 91 -1.29 11.02 -19.21
C TYR A 91 -1.26 9.99 -20.34
N GLN A 92 -2.35 9.24 -20.58
CA GLN A 92 -2.45 8.46 -21.81
C GLN A 92 -2.26 9.42 -22.98
N PRO A 93 -1.28 9.17 -23.87
CA PRO A 93 -1.17 9.96 -25.08
C PRO A 93 -2.53 9.88 -25.77
N MET A 94 -3.14 11.04 -26.07
CA MET A 94 -4.28 11.09 -26.97
C MET A 94 -3.91 10.20 -28.15
N GLN A 95 -4.59 9.05 -28.27
CA GLN A 95 -4.28 8.09 -29.32
C GLN A 95 -4.45 8.85 -30.63
N ALA A 96 -3.32 9.19 -31.25
CA ALA A 96 -3.28 9.66 -32.61
C ALA A 96 -3.76 8.47 -33.44
N GLY A 97 -5.04 8.54 -33.83
CA GLY A 97 -5.63 7.66 -34.83
C GLY A 97 -5.05 7.92 -36.20
#